data_AF-A0A5C9A867-F1
#
_entry.id   AF-A0A5C9A867-F1
#
_cell.length_a   1.000
_cell.length_b   1.000
_cell.length_c   1.000
_cell.angle_alpha   90.00
_cell.angle_beta   90.00
_cell.angle_gamma   90.00
#
_symmetry.space_group_name_H-M   'P 1'
#
loop_
_entity.id
_entity.type
_entity.pdbx_description
1 polymer ?
#
loop_
_entity_poly.entity_id
_entity_poly.type
_entity_poly.pdbx_seq_one_letter_code
_entity_poly.pdbx_strand_id
1 'polypeptide(L)'
;TVIIGFILASAFSAILVYAQELLPGRIGMVSGLFFGFAFGMGGLGAAVLGLIADHTSIELVYKICAFLPLLGMLTIFLPDNRHKD
;
A
#
# COMPACT_ATOMS: atom_id res chain seq x y z
N THR A 1 -6.35 -13.30 12.36
CA THR A 1 -5.07 -12.75 11.84
C THR A 1 -4.61 -13.43 10.56
N VAL A 2 -4.66 -14.76 10.41
CA VAL A 2 -4.20 -15.48 9.20
C VAL A 2 -4.84 -14.96 7.90
N ILE A 3 -6.17 -14.80 7.87
CA ILE A 3 -6.90 -14.35 6.67
C ILE A 3 -6.51 -12.92 6.27
N ILE A 4 -6.38 -12.02 7.24
CA ILE A 4 -5.99 -10.62 7.00
C ILE A 4 -4.57 -10.55 6.44
N GLY A 5 -3.63 -11.29 7.05
CA GLY A 5 -2.25 -11.35 6.59
C GLY A 5 -2.14 -11.93 5.17
N PHE A 6 -2.93 -12.96 4.86
CA PHE A 6 -3.00 -13.53 3.51
C PHE A 6 -3.48 -12.52 2.48
N ILE A 7 -4.58 -11.80 2.75
CA ILE A 7 -5.12 -10.77 1.86
C ILE A 7 -4.07 -9.68 1.61
N LEU A 8 -3.48 -9.12 2.67
CA LEU A 8 -2.48 -8.05 2.56
C LEU A 8 -1.23 -8.51 1.80
N ALA A 9 -0.72 -9.71 2.07
CA ALA A 9 0.43 -10.26 1.37
C ALA A 9 0.15 -10.50 -0.12
N SER A 10 -1.05 -10.99 -0.46
CA SER A 10 -1.44 -11.26 -1.85
C SER A 10 -1.57 -9.98 -2.69
N ALA A 11 -2.16 -8.92 -2.12
CA ALA A 11 -2.38 -7.67 -2.84
C ALA A 11 -1.07 -6.95 -3.17
N PHE A 12 -0.10 -6.95 -2.25
CA PHE A 12 1.17 -6.24 -2.44
C PHE A 12 1.96 -6.79 -3.64
N SER A 13 2.04 -8.12 -3.77
CA SER A 13 2.74 -8.76 -4.89
C SER A 13 2.13 -8.34 -6.25
N ALA A 14 0.80 -8.40 -6.37
CA ALA A 14 0.10 -8.05 -7.61
C ALA A 14 0.31 -6.57 -8.01
N ILE A 15 0.22 -5.65 -7.05
CA ILE A 15 0.43 -4.21 -7.30
C ILE A 15 1.86 -3.94 -7.78
N LEU A 16 2.85 -4.60 -7.17
CA LEU A 16 4.25 -4.40 -7.51
C LEU A 16 4.57 -4.93 -8.91
N VAL A 17 4.09 -6.13 -9.25
CA VAL A 17 4.26 -6.71 -10.59
C VAL A 17 3.61 -5.81 -11.65
N TYR A 18 2.38 -5.35 -11.39
CA TYR A 18 1.68 -4.43 -12.27
C TYR A 18 2.47 -3.13 -12.53
N ALA A 19 3.05 -2.54 -11.49
CA ALA A 19 3.87 -1.33 -11.65
C ALA A 19 5.16 -1.59 -12.44
N GLN A 20 5.74 -2.78 -12.32
CA GLN A 20 6.90 -3.19 -13.12
C GLN A 20 6.52 -3.38 -14.58
N GLU A 21 5.35 -3.94 -14.86
CA GLU A 21 4.83 -4.13 -16.23
C GLU A 21 4.53 -2.80 -16.95
N LEU A 22 4.12 -1.76 -16.21
CA LEU A 22 3.95 -0.42 -16.79
C LEU A 22 5.27 0.23 -17.24
N LEU A 23 6.41 -0.16 -16.65
CA LEU A 23 7.73 0.42 -16.94
C LEU A 23 8.83 -0.67 -17.02
N PRO A 24 8.77 -1.57 -18.02
CA PRO A 24 9.61 -2.78 -18.07
C PRO A 24 11.11 -2.48 -18.24
N GLY A 25 11.48 -1.31 -18.76
CA GLY A 25 12.87 -0.89 -18.87
C GLY A 25 13.49 -0.38 -17.56
N ARG A 26 12.71 -0.25 -16.47
CA ARG A 26 13.13 0.38 -15.20
C ARG A 26 12.70 -0.41 -13.96
N ILE A 27 12.61 -1.73 -14.05
CA ILE A 27 12.13 -2.62 -12.98
C ILE A 27 12.86 -2.38 -11.64
N GLY A 28 14.18 -2.19 -11.66
CA GLY A 28 14.97 -1.91 -10.44
C GLY A 28 14.61 -0.58 -9.77
N MET A 29 14.35 0.47 -10.56
CA MET A 29 13.93 1.78 -10.05
C MET A 29 12.51 1.72 -9.47
N VAL A 30 11.58 1.06 -10.16
CA VAL A 30 10.20 0.88 -9.70
C VAL A 30 10.20 0.08 -8.39
N SER A 31 10.90 -1.05 -8.34
CA SER A 31 10.99 -1.87 -7.14
C SER A 31 11.61 -1.10 -5.97
N GLY A 32 12.72 -0.39 -6.22
CA GLY A 32 13.38 0.43 -5.20
C GLY A 32 12.50 1.55 -4.66
N LEU A 33 11.73 2.22 -5.52
CA LEU A 33 10.78 3.27 -5.11
C LEU A 33 9.61 2.67 -4.30
N PHE A 34 9.02 1.57 -4.75
CA PHE A 34 7.91 0.91 -4.06
C PHE A 34 8.32 0.44 -2.67
N PHE A 35 9.41 -0.33 -2.56
CA PHE A 35 9.88 -0.83 -1.28
C PHE A 35 10.39 0.31 -0.38
N GLY A 36 11.18 1.25 -0.93
CA GLY A 36 11.70 2.40 -0.18
C GLY A 36 10.58 3.27 0.39
N PHE A 37 9.57 3.59 -0.42
CA PHE A 37 8.40 4.35 0.03
C PHE A 37 7.55 3.55 1.02
N ALA A 38 7.31 2.27 0.78
CA ALA A 38 6.53 1.43 1.69
C ALA A 38 7.17 1.34 3.08
N PHE A 39 8.49 1.10 3.16
CA PHE A 39 9.19 1.07 4.44
C PHE A 39 9.28 2.45 5.09
N GLY A 40 9.55 3.50 4.32
CA GLY A 40 9.59 4.88 4.82
C GLY A 40 8.24 5.33 5.41
N MET A 41 7.16 5.12 4.66
CA MET A 41 5.79 5.42 5.12
C MET A 41 5.34 4.49 6.25
N GLY A 42 5.79 3.23 6.26
CA GLY A 42 5.52 2.31 7.37
C GLY A 42 6.12 2.81 8.68
N GLY A 43 7.38 3.25 8.67
CA GLY A 43 8.04 3.81 9.84
C GLY A 43 7.46 5.16 10.28
N LEU A 44 7.28 6.09 9.34
CA LEU A 44 6.67 7.39 9.62
C LEU A 44 5.23 7.25 10.12
N GLY A 45 4.44 6.41 9.46
CA GLY A 45 3.05 6.12 9.81
C GLY A 45 2.95 5.49 11.20
N ALA A 46 3.84 4.56 11.56
CA ALA A 46 3.89 3.99 12.90
C ALA A 46 4.17 5.06 13.97
N ALA A 47 5.10 5.98 13.72
CA ALA A 47 5.41 7.07 14.64
C ALA A 47 4.20 8.03 14.82
N VAL A 48 3.60 8.46 13.71
CA VAL A 48 2.45 9.39 13.74
C VAL A 48 1.22 8.74 14.37
N LEU A 49 0.88 7.50 13.98
CA LEU A 49 -0.25 6.78 14.55
C LEU A 49 -0.02 6.42 16.02
N GLY A 50 1.23 6.14 16.42
CA GLY A 50 1.61 5.94 17.81
C GLY A 50 1.33 7.18 18.67
N LEU A 51 1.74 8.37 18.21
CA LEU A 51 1.42 9.62 18.89
C LEU A 51 -0.09 9.86 19.01
N ILE A 52 -0.86 9.57 17.95
CA ILE A 52 -2.32 9.69 17.98
C ILE A 52 -2.94 8.70 18.97
N ALA A 53 -2.40 7.47 19.04
CA ALA A 53 -2.84 6.46 19.99
C ALA A 53 -2.61 6.92 21.44
N ASP A 54 -1.45 7.49 21.74
CA ASP A 54 -1.08 7.99 23.07
C ASP A 54 -1.96 9.16 23.52
N HIS A 55 -2.33 10.06 22.59
CA HIS A 55 -3.15 11.23 22.90
C HIS A 55 -4.66 10.96 22.91
N THR A 56 -5.15 10.00 22.13
CA THR A 56 -6.60 9.84 21.87
C THR A 56 -7.12 8.48 22.33
N SER A 57 -6.66 7.42 21.66
CA SER A 57 -6.88 6.01 21.98
C SER A 57 -6.54 5.14 20.77
N ILE A 58 -6.26 3.86 21.01
CA ILE A 58 -6.06 2.84 19.98
C ILE A 58 -7.34 2.64 19.14
N GLU A 59 -8.54 2.83 19.70
CA GLU A 59 -9.80 2.66 18.98
C GLU A 59 -9.98 3.67 17.84
N LEU A 60 -9.58 4.93 18.08
CA LEU A 60 -9.59 5.97 17.04
C LEU A 60 -8.59 5.65 15.92
N VAL A 61 -7.40 5.15 16.27
CA VAL A 61 -6.40 4.70 15.29
C VAL A 61 -6.95 3.59 14.41
N TYR A 62 -7.62 2.58 14.98
CA TYR A 62 -8.27 1.53 14.19
C TYR A 62 -9.37 2.08 13.27
N LYS A 63 -10.18 3.04 13.73
CA LYS A 63 -11.17 3.70 12.87
C LYS A 63 -10.51 4.42 11.70
N ILE A 64 -9.44 5.17 11.92
CA ILE A 64 -8.71 5.86 10.85
C ILE A 64 -8.14 4.83 9.86
N CYS A 65 -7.44 3.81 10.36
CA CYS A 65 -6.86 2.73 9.54
C CYS A 65 -7.91 1.97 8.73
N ALA A 66 -9.15 1.86 9.21
CA ALA A 66 -10.25 1.24 8.47
C ALA A 66 -10.66 2.02 7.21
N PHE A 67 -10.40 3.33 7.15
CA PHE A 67 -10.67 4.16 5.97
C PHE A 67 -9.49 4.23 4.98
N LEU A 68 -8.27 3.89 5.39
CA LEU A 68 -7.10 3.88 4.50
C LEU A 68 -7.28 3.08 3.20
N PRO A 69 -7.95 1.90 3.20
CA PRO A 69 -8.23 1.16 1.96
C PRO A 69 -9.00 1.95 0.90
N LEU A 70 -9.76 2.99 1.29
CA LEU A 70 -10.46 3.85 0.33
C LEU A 70 -9.49 4.62 -0.58
N LEU A 71 -8.24 4.84 -0.16
CA LEU A 71 -7.21 5.40 -1.04
C LEU A 71 -6.95 4.52 -2.27
N GLY A 72 -7.25 3.21 -2.18
CA GLY A 72 -7.22 2.29 -3.31
C GLY A 72 -8.18 2.68 -4.43
N MET A 73 -9.22 3.49 -4.18
CA MET A 73 -10.10 4.03 -5.23
C MET A 73 -9.34 4.92 -6.23
N LEU A 74 -8.17 5.46 -5.86
CA LEU A 74 -7.32 6.22 -6.78
C LEU A 74 -6.80 5.35 -7.94
N THR A 75 -6.88 4.02 -7.83
CA THR A 75 -6.59 3.10 -8.96
C THR A 75 -7.53 3.26 -10.15
N ILE A 76 -8.66 3.99 -10.02
CA ILE A 76 -9.51 4.36 -11.17
C ILE A 76 -8.73 5.21 -12.21
N PHE A 77 -7.71 5.95 -11.77
CA PHE A 77 -6.85 6.74 -12.67
C PHE A 77 -5.77 5.90 -13.36
N LEU A 78 -5.63 4.62 -13.03
CA LEU A 78 -4.64 3.75 -13.61
C LEU A 78 -5.10 3.32 -15.02
N PRO A 79 -4.19 3.33 -16.02
CA PRO A 79 -4.54 2.90 -17.36
C PRO A 79 -4.98 1.44 -17.37
N ASP A 80 -6.10 1.15 -18.03
CA ASP A 80 -6.56 -0.23 -18.19
C ASP A 80 -5.65 -0.96 -19.19
N ASN A 81 -4.90 -1.93 -18.68
CA ASN A 81 -4.04 -2.83 -19.46
C ASN A 81 -4.79 -4.07 -19.95
N ARG A 82 -6.13 -4.00 -20.07
CA ARG A 82 -6.92 -4.95 -20.87
C ARG A 82 -6.64 -4.81 -22.37
N HIS A 83 -5.49 -5.34 -22.78
CA HIS A 83 -5.15 -5.86 -24.10
C HIS A 83 -3.94 -6.78 -23.86
N LYS A 84 -3.90 -8.05 -24.21
CA LYS A 84 -4.67 -8.87 -25.16
C LYS A 84 -4.19 -10.32 -24.94
N ASP A 85 -5.01 -11.31 -25.28
CA ASP A 85 -4.58 -12.70 -25.43
C ASP A 85 -3.25 -12.85 -26.19
#